data_AF-A0A931ZI96-F1
#
_entry.id   AF-A0A931ZI96-F1
#
_cell.length_a   1.000
_cell.length_b   1.000
_cell.length_c   1.000
_cell.angle_alpha   90.00
_cell.angle_beta   90.00
_cell.angle_gamma   90.00
#
_symmetry.space_group_name_H-M   'P 1'
#
loop_
_entity.id
_entity.type
_entity.pdbx_description
1 polymer ?
#
loop_
_entity_poly.entity_id
_entity_poly.type
_entity_poly.pdbx_seq_one_letter_code
_entity_poly.pdbx_strand_id
1 'polypeptide(L)'
;MKLNPMILGNTLAIVGSVWFLACALTAVFAPDLLMNIGSLWFHGVDWSALQGDTPTIENILAGFLTFTAASWATGYGFGWLYNKLTK
;
A
#
# COMPACT_ATOMS: atom_id res chain seq x y z
N MET A 1 -7.11 3.19 26.85
CA MET A 1 -6.95 4.51 26.22
C MET A 1 -7.70 4.48 24.89
N LYS A 2 -8.42 5.54 24.50
CA LYS A 2 -9.10 5.59 23.19
C LYS A 2 -8.16 6.16 22.12
N LEU A 3 -8.16 5.55 20.95
CA LEU A 3 -7.46 6.06 19.76
C LEU A 3 -8.35 7.08 19.04
N ASN A 4 -7.76 8.05 18.35
CA ASN A 4 -8.49 8.92 17.43
C ASN A 4 -8.45 8.31 16.02
N PRO A 5 -9.57 7.77 15.49
CA PRO A 5 -9.59 7.10 14.19
C PRO A 5 -9.20 8.01 13.03
N MET A 6 -9.56 9.30 13.10
CA MET A 6 -9.21 10.27 12.06
C MET A 6 -7.71 10.50 11.98
N ILE A 7 -7.06 10.64 13.14
CA ILE A 7 -5.59 10.79 13.20
C ILE A 7 -4.93 9.54 12.62
N LEU A 8 -5.38 8.34 13.01
CA LEU A 8 -4.81 7.09 12.48
C LEU A 8 -5.03 6.93 10.98
N GLY A 9 -6.20 7.30 10.46
CA GLY A 9 -6.46 7.32 9.02
C GLY A 9 -5.47 8.23 8.30
N ASN A 10 -5.31 9.48 8.76
CA ASN A 10 -4.37 10.42 8.16
C ASN A 10 -2.91 9.94 8.24
N THR A 11 -2.50 9.40 9.39
CA THR A 11 -1.17 8.82 9.57
C THR A 11 -0.91 7.70 8.57
N LEU A 12 -1.84 6.74 8.45
CA LEU A 12 -1.64 5.60 7.55
C LEU A 12 -1.74 6.02 6.08
N ALA A 13 -2.56 7.01 5.74
CA ALA A 13 -2.61 7.60 4.40
C ALA A 13 -1.26 8.19 3.99
N ILE A 14 -0.63 8.99 4.87
CA ILE A 14 0.68 9.60 4.60
C ILE A 14 1.73 8.51 4.43
N VAL A 15 1.86 7.60 5.39
CA VAL A 15 2.85 6.51 5.34
C VAL A 15 2.63 5.63 4.10
N GLY A 16 1.39 5.24 3.83
CA GLY A 16 1.03 4.44 2.66
C GLY A 16 1.35 5.15 1.34
N SER A 17 1.08 6.45 1.24
CA SER A 17 1.38 7.23 0.03
C SER A 17 2.88 7.29 -0.26
N VAL A 18 3.72 7.48 0.77
CA VAL A 18 5.17 7.46 0.65
C VAL A 18 5.67 6.08 0.24
N TRP A 19 5.11 5.02 0.85
CA TRP A 19 5.45 3.65 0.49
C TRP A 19 5.09 3.34 -0.96
N PHE A 20 3.92 3.76 -1.42
CA PHE A 20 3.51 3.61 -2.81
C PHE A 20 4.49 4.28 -3.78
N LEU A 21 4.92 5.52 -3.48
CA LEU A 21 5.91 6.21 -4.32
C LEU A 21 7.23 5.46 -4.37
N ALA A 22 7.69 4.91 -3.25
CA ALA A 22 8.89 4.06 -3.23
C ALA A 22 8.69 2.82 -4.13
N CYS A 23 7.54 2.14 -4.02
CA CYS A 23 7.20 1.00 -4.89
C CYS A 23 7.16 1.39 -6.37
N ALA A 24 6.54 2.52 -6.72
CA ALA A 24 6.44 3.00 -8.10
C ALA A 24 7.84 3.32 -8.68
N LEU A 25 8.72 3.93 -7.89
CA LEU A 25 10.10 4.18 -8.29
C LEU A 25 10.86 2.85 -8.50
N THR A 26 10.72 1.89 -7.59
CA THR A 26 11.34 0.57 -7.75
C THR A 26 10.80 -0.17 -8.99
N ALA A 27 9.49 -0.09 -9.26
CA ALA A 27 8.90 -0.70 -10.45
C ALA A 27 9.51 -0.18 -11.76
N VAL A 28 9.81 1.12 -11.80
CA VAL A 28 10.38 1.77 -13.00
C VAL A 28 11.88 1.50 -13.13
N PHE A 29 12.65 1.59 -12.03
CA PHE A 29 14.12 1.56 -12.09
C PHE A 29 14.76 0.22 -11.74
N ALA A 30 14.05 -0.66 -11.04
CA ALA A 30 14.55 -1.95 -10.57
C ALA A 30 13.42 -3.01 -10.52
N PRO A 31 12.78 -3.32 -11.66
CA PRO A 31 11.63 -4.23 -11.72
C PRO A 31 11.93 -5.62 -11.15
N ASP A 32 13.12 -6.17 -11.42
CA ASP A 32 13.53 -7.49 -10.88
C ASP A 32 13.58 -7.50 -9.35
N LEU A 33 14.02 -6.39 -8.73
CA LEU A 33 14.00 -6.25 -7.28
C LEU A 33 12.56 -6.25 -6.75
N LEU A 34 11.65 -5.55 -7.43
CA LEU A 34 10.24 -5.53 -7.06
C LEU A 34 9.61 -6.93 -7.16
N MET A 35 9.90 -7.69 -8.22
CA MET A 35 9.42 -9.06 -8.39
C MET A 35 9.94 -9.99 -7.29
N ASN A 36 11.21 -9.86 -6.94
CA ASN A 36 11.81 -10.62 -5.83
C ASN A 36 11.14 -10.29 -4.49
N ILE A 37 10.94 -9.00 -4.17
CA ILE A 37 10.22 -8.59 -2.95
C ILE A 37 8.79 -9.15 -2.95
N GLY A 38 8.10 -9.05 -4.10
CA GLY A 38 6.76 -9.59 -4.28
C GLY A 38 6.68 -11.09 -3.95
N SER A 39 7.65 -11.87 -4.41
CA SER A 39 7.70 -13.32 -4.15
C SER A 39 7.86 -13.70 -2.68
N LEU A 40 8.40 -12.80 -1.85
CA LEU A 40 8.50 -13.00 -0.41
C LEU A 40 7.17 -12.77 0.31
N TRP A 41 6.26 -11.99 -0.26
CA TRP A 41 5.03 -11.56 0.40
C TRP A 41 3.79 -12.29 -0.11
N PHE A 42 3.73 -12.58 -1.41
CA PHE A 42 2.58 -13.27 -2.00
C PHE A 42 2.91 -14.72 -2.34
N HIS A 43 2.44 -15.62 -1.48
CA HIS A 43 2.49 -17.05 -1.70
C HIS A 43 1.45 -17.50 -2.74
N GLY A 44 1.78 -18.51 -3.54
CA GLY A 44 0.86 -19.10 -4.52
C GLY A 44 0.81 -18.39 -5.88
N VAL A 45 1.73 -17.44 -6.13
CA VAL A 45 1.89 -16.77 -7.42
C VAL A 45 3.16 -17.29 -8.10
N ASP A 46 3.05 -17.66 -9.38
CA ASP A 46 4.22 -17.93 -10.22
C ASP A 46 4.77 -16.61 -10.77
N TRP A 47 5.79 -16.08 -10.09
CA TRP A 47 6.44 -14.83 -10.45
C TRP A 47 7.22 -14.89 -11.77
N SER A 48 7.58 -16.09 -12.24
CA SER A 48 8.27 -16.27 -13.53
C SER A 48 7.34 -16.12 -14.73
N ALA A 49 6.04 -16.32 -14.52
CA ALA A 49 5.01 -16.20 -15.55
C ALA A 49 4.50 -14.77 -15.75
N LEU A 50 4.81 -13.86 -14.82
CA LEU A 50 4.41 -12.46 -14.89
C LEU A 50 5.39 -11.67 -15.77
N GLN A 51 4.89 -11.12 -16.87
CA GLN A 51 5.66 -10.18 -17.68
C GLN A 51 5.71 -8.83 -16.96
N GLY A 52 6.92 -8.37 -16.64
CA GLY A 52 7.11 -7.04 -16.06
C GLY A 52 6.82 -5.97 -17.09
N ASP A 53 5.62 -5.37 -17.03
CA ASP A 53 5.30 -4.18 -17.82
C ASP A 53 5.79 -2.92 -17.11
N THR A 54 6.28 -1.96 -17.88
CA THR A 54 6.67 -0.66 -17.33
C THR A 54 5.40 0.13 -16.95
N PRO A 55 5.25 0.59 -15.70
CA PRO A 55 4.06 1.32 -15.30
C PRO A 55 3.90 2.62 -16.09
N THR A 56 2.70 2.87 -16.60
CA THR A 56 2.36 4.18 -17.20
C THR A 56 2.13 5.22 -16.09
N ILE A 57 2.29 6.51 -16.42
CA ILE A 57 2.01 7.60 -15.47
C ILE A 57 0.54 7.55 -14.99
N GLU A 58 -0.39 7.19 -15.87
CA GLU A 58 -1.81 7.02 -15.53
C GLU A 58 -2.00 5.93 -14.46
N ASN A 59 -1.38 4.77 -14.64
CA ASN A 59 -1.44 3.68 -13.67
C ASN A 59 -0.79 4.07 -12.33
N ILE A 60 0.32 4.80 -12.36
CA ILE A 60 0.97 5.30 -11.14
C ILE A 60 0.05 6.28 -10.40
N LEU A 61 -0.59 7.24 -11.10
CA LEU A 61 -1.49 8.22 -10.48
C LEU A 61 -2.74 7.55 -9.90
N ALA A 62 -3.37 6.66 -10.67
CA ALA A 62 -4.53 5.90 -10.21
C ALA A 62 -4.17 5.03 -8.99
N GLY A 63 -3.03 4.35 -9.04
CA GLY A 63 -2.51 3.55 -7.92
C GLY A 63 -2.23 4.41 -6.69
N PHE A 64 -1.62 5.57 -6.84
CA PHE A 64 -1.31 6.47 -5.72
C PHE A 64 -2.59 6.92 -5.00
N LEU A 65 -3.60 7.35 -5.76
CA LEU A 65 -4.87 7.81 -5.20
C LEU A 65 -5.62 6.67 -4.50
N THR A 66 -5.75 5.52 -5.17
CA THR A 66 -6.49 4.36 -4.64
C THR A 66 -5.79 3.75 -3.43
N PHE A 67 -4.46 3.60 -3.45
CA PHE A 67 -3.70 3.07 -2.32
C PHE A 67 -3.69 4.02 -1.12
N THR A 68 -3.60 5.33 -1.35
CA THR A 68 -3.70 6.33 -0.28
C THR A 68 -5.09 6.28 0.38
N ALA A 69 -6.15 6.19 -0.41
CA ALA A 69 -7.52 6.06 0.11
C ALA A 69 -7.72 4.76 0.89
N ALA A 70 -7.22 3.63 0.36
CA ALA A 70 -7.28 2.34 1.05
C ALA A 70 -6.49 2.35 2.37
N SER A 71 -5.32 2.99 2.38
CA SER A 71 -4.49 3.17 3.58
C SER A 71 -5.21 4.02 4.62
N TRP A 72 -5.82 5.14 4.21
CA TRP A 72 -6.63 5.97 5.09
C TRP A 72 -7.79 5.17 5.71
N ALA A 73 -8.55 4.46 4.89
CA ALA A 73 -9.70 3.67 5.33
C ALA A 73 -9.29 2.57 6.30
N THR A 74 -8.14 1.93 6.06
CA THR A 74 -7.56 0.92 6.95
C THR A 74 -7.19 1.53 8.31
N GLY A 75 -6.52 2.69 8.32
CA GLY A 75 -6.10 3.36 9.56
C GLY A 75 -7.30 3.85 10.39
N TYR A 76 -8.29 4.43 9.72
CA TYR A 76 -9.55 4.82 10.35
C TYR A 76 -10.28 3.60 10.92
N GLY A 77 -10.45 2.56 10.10
CA GLY A 77 -11.12 1.32 10.48
C GLY A 77 -10.46 0.65 11.67
N PHE A 78 -9.12 0.61 11.70
CA PHE A 78 -8.34 0.10 12.82
C PHE A 78 -8.64 0.88 14.10
N GLY A 79 -8.55 2.22 14.07
CA GLY A 79 -8.81 3.05 15.24
C GLY A 79 -10.23 2.90 15.77
N TRP A 80 -11.21 2.84 14.87
CA TRP A 80 -12.61 2.61 15.21
C TRP A 80 -12.81 1.22 15.85
N LEU A 81 -12.27 0.17 15.23
CA LEU A 81 -12.44 -1.20 15.70
C LEU A 81 -11.74 -1.41 17.03
N TYR A 82 -10.52 -0.89 17.19
CA TYR A 82 -9.78 -0.92 18.45
C TYR A 82 -10.64 -0.36 19.59
N ASN A 83 -11.18 0.85 19.44
CA ASN A 83 -12.03 1.48 20.44
C ASN A 83 -13.30 0.68 20.75
N LYS A 84 -13.84 -0.06 19.79
CA LYS A 84 -15.01 -0.91 19.95
C LYS A 84 -14.70 -2.20 20.71
N LEU A 85 -13.50 -2.75 20.51
CA LEU A 85 -13.06 -4.01 21.12
C LEU A 85 -12.45 -3.80 22.52
N THR A 86 -11.78 -2.69 22.77
CA THR A 86 -11.20 -2.35 24.07
C THR A 86 -12.19 -1.60 24.98
N LYS A 87 -13.47 -1.96 24.91
CA LYS A 87 -14.50 -1.43 25.82
C LYS A 87 -14.08 -1.63 27.27
#